data_AF-A0A967LBF0-F1
#
_entry.id   AF-A0A967LBF0-F1
#
_cell.length_a   1.000
_cell.length_b   1.000
_cell.length_c   1.000
_cell.angle_alpha   90.00
_cell.angle_beta   90.00
_cell.angle_gamma   90.00
#
_symmetry.space_group_name_H-M   'P 1'
#
loop_
_entity.id
_entity.type
_entity.pdbx_description
1 polymer ?
#
loop_
_entity_poly.entity_id
_entity_poly.type
_entity_poly.pdbx_seq_one_letter_code
_entity_poly.pdbx_strand_id
1 'polypeptide(L)'
;MADRITGKAFATRSEVIARRGMAATSQPLATQVALDVLKAGGSAVDAAIAANAALGLMEPTGCGIGGDLFAMVWEAGTGKLHGLNASGRSPRGLSLGELREILGREKSELIP
;
A
#
# COMPACT_ATOMS: atom_id res chain seq x y z
N MET A 1 -14.62 15.78 -9.13
CA MET A 1 -15.05 14.50 -8.54
C MET A 1 -14.95 14.69 -7.03
N ALA A 2 -16.07 14.86 -6.34
CA ALA A 2 -16.10 15.26 -4.94
C ALA A 2 -15.92 14.03 -4.03
N ASP A 3 -15.19 14.20 -2.93
CA ASP A 3 -14.94 13.21 -1.87
C ASP A 3 -16.20 12.79 -1.09
N ARG A 4 -17.38 13.30 -1.48
CA ARG A 4 -18.68 12.96 -0.89
C ARG A 4 -19.75 12.69 -1.93
N ILE A 5 -20.55 11.67 -1.65
CA ILE A 5 -21.74 11.28 -2.42
C ILE A 5 -22.94 12.19 -2.08
N THR A 6 -22.93 12.84 -0.92
CA THR A 6 -23.98 13.79 -0.47
C THR A 6 -23.37 14.98 0.30
N GLY A 7 -24.02 16.15 0.27
CA GLY A 7 -23.60 17.37 0.99
C GLY A 7 -23.05 18.50 0.10
N LYS A 8 -22.50 19.57 0.73
CA LYS A 8 -21.94 20.73 0.01
C LYS A 8 -20.65 20.31 -0.72
N ALA A 9 -20.60 20.53 -2.04
CA ALA A 9 -19.50 20.14 -2.92
C ALA A 9 -18.13 20.81 -2.60
N PHE A 10 -18.11 21.84 -1.74
CA PHE A 10 -16.91 22.60 -1.38
C PHE A 10 -16.39 22.34 0.05
N ALA A 11 -17.08 21.52 0.85
CA ALA A 11 -16.65 21.30 2.23
C ALA A 11 -15.42 20.37 2.26
N THR A 12 -14.20 20.89 2.24
CA THR A 12 -12.99 20.07 2.33
C THR A 12 -12.70 19.66 3.78
N ARG A 13 -11.77 18.73 4.00
CA ARG A 13 -11.13 18.54 5.31
C ARG A 13 -10.02 19.57 5.44
N SER A 14 -9.94 20.26 6.58
CA SER A 14 -8.80 21.13 6.89
C SER A 14 -7.49 20.33 6.94
N GLU A 15 -6.38 20.98 6.64
CA GLU A 15 -5.05 20.39 6.75
C GLU A 15 -4.79 19.97 8.21
N VAL A 16 -4.26 18.77 8.37
CA VAL A 16 -3.78 18.30 9.66
C VAL A 16 -2.32 18.70 9.80
N ILE A 17 -1.97 19.36 10.91
CA ILE A 17 -0.59 19.79 11.20
C ILE A 17 -0.06 19.00 12.40
N ALA A 18 1.13 18.41 12.26
CA ALA A 18 1.77 17.67 13.33
C ALA A 18 3.29 17.91 13.35
N ARG A 19 3.89 17.99 14.54
CA ARG A 19 5.33 18.27 14.72
C ARG A 19 6.18 17.03 15.03
N ARG A 20 5.57 15.95 15.51
CA ARG A 20 6.29 14.77 16.03
C ARG A 20 6.04 13.49 15.25
N GLY A 21 5.03 13.47 14.39
CA GLY A 21 4.66 12.31 13.60
C GLY A 21 3.30 12.51 12.94
N MET A 22 3.14 11.95 11.76
CA MET A 22 1.90 11.94 10.99
C MET A 22 1.84 10.62 10.22
N ALA A 23 0.65 10.06 10.11
CA ALA A 23 0.34 8.94 9.24
C ALA A 23 -0.93 9.26 8.47
N ALA A 24 -1.01 8.81 7.21
CA ALA A 24 -2.19 8.94 6.37
C ALA A 24 -2.33 7.68 5.54
N THR A 25 -3.49 7.03 5.63
CA THR A 25 -3.85 5.85 4.84
C THR A 25 -5.34 5.94 4.46
N SER A 26 -5.78 5.08 3.55
CA SER A 26 -7.19 4.94 3.14
C SER A 26 -8.09 4.41 4.26
N GLN A 27 -7.52 3.75 5.27
CA GLN A 27 -8.27 3.11 6.35
C GLN A 27 -7.95 3.78 7.71
N PRO A 28 -8.95 4.31 8.45
CA PRO A 28 -8.72 5.05 9.70
C PRO A 28 -8.03 4.25 10.84
N LEU A 29 -8.37 2.98 11.03
CA LEU A 29 -7.73 2.07 11.99
C LEU A 29 -6.29 1.71 11.58
N ALA A 30 -5.97 1.58 10.28
CA ALA A 30 -4.59 1.41 9.83
C ALA A 30 -3.75 2.65 10.16
N THR A 31 -4.34 3.84 9.95
CA THR A 31 -3.73 5.11 10.38
C THR A 31 -3.51 5.12 11.90
N GLN A 32 -4.48 4.65 12.68
CA GLN A 32 -4.35 4.57 14.14
C GLN A 32 -3.21 3.62 14.57
N VAL A 33 -3.08 2.45 13.93
CA VAL A 33 -1.98 1.52 14.18
C VAL A 33 -0.62 2.17 13.92
N ALA A 34 -0.46 2.89 12.81
CA ALA A 34 0.76 3.64 12.53
C ALA A 34 1.04 4.71 13.60
N LEU A 35 0.02 5.45 14.02
CA LEU A 35 0.17 6.45 15.09
C LEU A 35 0.58 5.82 16.43
N ASP A 36 0.09 4.62 16.74
CA ASP A 36 0.43 3.94 17.98
C ASP A 36 1.88 3.43 17.96
N VAL A 37 2.38 2.97 16.81
CA VAL A 37 3.81 2.66 16.62
C VAL A 37 4.68 3.90 16.75
N LEU A 38 4.28 5.03 16.17
CA LEU A 38 5.00 6.30 16.35
C LEU A 38 5.03 6.74 17.82
N LYS A 39 3.91 6.62 18.54
CA LYS A 39 3.83 6.94 19.98
C LYS A 39 4.70 6.01 20.83
N ALA A 40 4.86 4.75 20.41
CA ALA A 40 5.75 3.79 21.04
C ALA A 40 7.25 4.05 20.75
N GLY A 41 7.58 5.11 20.00
CA GLY A 41 8.95 5.48 19.67
C GLY A 41 9.48 4.88 18.37
N GLY A 42 8.62 4.25 17.57
CA GLY A 42 8.97 3.74 16.25
C GLY A 42 9.26 4.87 15.25
N SER A 43 10.01 4.54 14.21
CA SER A 43 10.30 5.43 13.08
C SER A 43 9.11 5.54 12.12
N ALA A 44 9.20 6.47 11.16
CA ALA A 44 8.23 6.57 10.08
C ALA A 44 8.16 5.27 9.23
N VAL A 45 9.27 4.53 9.11
CA VAL A 45 9.31 3.25 8.39
C VAL A 45 8.59 2.16 9.20
N ASP A 46 8.82 2.08 10.51
CA ASP A 46 8.13 1.12 11.39
C ASP A 46 6.61 1.34 11.36
N ALA A 47 6.19 2.60 11.40
CA ALA A 47 4.79 2.99 11.31
C ALA A 47 4.17 2.61 9.95
N ALA A 48 4.89 2.81 8.85
CA ALA A 48 4.43 2.41 7.52
C ALA A 48 4.30 0.89 7.37
N ILE A 49 5.25 0.11 7.91
CA ILE A 49 5.18 -1.37 7.91
C ILE A 49 3.95 -1.84 8.70
N ALA A 50 3.73 -1.29 9.89
CA ALA A 50 2.59 -1.65 10.72
C ALA A 50 1.25 -1.29 10.07
N ALA A 51 1.13 -0.10 9.47
CA ALA A 51 -0.05 0.27 8.69
C ALA A 51 -0.28 -0.69 7.52
N ASN A 52 0.76 -1.01 6.72
CA ASN A 52 0.62 -1.90 5.58
C ASN A 52 0.17 -3.32 5.98
N ALA A 53 0.74 -3.85 7.07
CA ALA A 53 0.31 -5.14 7.62
C ALA A 53 -1.17 -5.11 8.05
N ALA A 54 -1.61 -4.01 8.66
CA ALA A 54 -2.99 -3.85 9.09
C ALA A 54 -3.95 -3.67 7.89
N LEU A 55 -3.54 -2.94 6.85
CA LEU A 55 -4.31 -2.74 5.61
C LEU A 55 -4.61 -4.07 4.90
N GLY A 56 -3.66 -5.01 4.88
CA GLY A 56 -3.88 -6.33 4.27
C GLY A 56 -5.07 -7.10 4.85
N LEU A 57 -5.47 -6.81 6.10
CA LEU A 57 -6.70 -7.33 6.72
C LEU A 57 -7.90 -6.40 6.54
N MET A 58 -7.71 -5.10 6.75
CA MET A 58 -8.82 -4.14 6.86
C MET A 58 -9.29 -3.58 5.52
N GLU A 59 -8.47 -3.66 4.48
CA GLU A 59 -8.77 -3.21 3.12
C GLU A 59 -8.45 -4.31 2.09
N PRO A 60 -9.10 -5.49 2.19
CA PRO A 60 -8.79 -6.64 1.34
C PRO A 60 -9.14 -6.40 -0.14
N THR A 61 -9.93 -5.37 -0.44
CA THR A 61 -10.28 -4.97 -1.81
C THR A 61 -9.22 -4.11 -2.48
N GLY A 62 -8.27 -3.55 -1.71
CA GLY A 62 -7.25 -2.64 -2.22
C GLY A 62 -5.82 -3.22 -2.16
N CYS A 63 -5.53 -4.05 -1.15
CA CYS A 63 -4.22 -4.67 -0.99
C CYS A 63 -4.31 -6.01 -0.23
N GLY A 64 -3.19 -6.74 -0.15
CA GLY A 64 -3.12 -8.00 0.58
C GLY A 64 -1.68 -8.54 0.67
N ILE A 65 -1.51 -9.60 1.48
CA ILE A 65 -0.20 -10.19 1.76
C ILE A 65 0.49 -10.81 0.52
N GLY A 66 -0.29 -11.20 -0.48
CA GLY A 66 0.21 -11.75 -1.76
C GLY A 66 0.49 -10.70 -2.83
N GLY A 67 0.37 -9.41 -2.50
CA GLY A 67 0.69 -8.32 -3.41
C GLY A 67 2.19 -8.00 -3.44
N ASP A 68 2.53 -7.00 -4.24
CA ASP A 68 3.87 -6.43 -4.35
C ASP A 68 3.94 -5.08 -3.63
N LEU A 69 5.15 -4.54 -3.44
CA LEU A 69 5.35 -3.26 -2.76
C LEU A 69 6.39 -2.38 -3.44
N PHE A 70 6.14 -1.08 -3.40
CA PHE A 70 7.10 -0.04 -3.70
C PHE A 70 7.16 0.95 -2.55
N ALA A 71 8.34 1.47 -2.25
CA ALA A 71 8.50 2.52 -1.24
C ALA A 71 9.51 3.57 -1.65
N MET A 72 9.24 4.81 -1.25
CA MET A 72 10.21 5.90 -1.26
C MET A 72 10.45 6.32 0.18
N VAL A 73 11.70 6.21 0.63
CA VAL A 73 12.07 6.48 2.02
C VAL A 73 13.11 7.59 2.04
N TRP A 74 12.77 8.70 2.70
CA TRP A 74 13.72 9.77 2.96
C TRP A 74 14.44 9.52 4.28
N GLU A 75 15.75 9.37 4.22
CA GLU A 75 16.60 9.22 5.39
C GLU A 75 17.14 10.59 5.80
N ALA A 76 16.49 11.23 6.78
CA ALA A 76 16.81 12.59 7.18
C ALA A 76 18.25 12.76 7.70
N GLY A 77 18.81 11.73 8.35
CA GLY A 77 20.18 11.78 8.89
C GLY A 77 21.26 11.88 7.81
N THR A 78 21.03 11.29 6.64
CA THR A 78 21.97 11.28 5.51
C THR A 78 21.55 12.25 4.39
N GLY A 79 20.33 12.78 4.43
CA GLY A 79 19.76 13.59 3.37
C GLY A 79 19.58 12.81 2.07
N LYS A 80 19.37 11.48 2.16
CA LYS A 80 19.28 10.59 1.00
C LYS A 80 17.87 10.08 0.80
N LEU A 81 17.44 10.08 -0.46
CA LEU A 81 16.23 9.41 -0.91
C LEU A 81 16.57 7.98 -1.35
N HIS A 82 15.85 7.01 -0.80
CA HIS A 82 15.95 5.60 -1.17
C HIS A 82 14.65 5.17 -1.86
N GLY A 83 14.79 4.38 -2.93
CA GLY A 83 13.67 3.71 -3.59
C GLY A 83 13.78 2.21 -3.39
N LEU A 84 12.68 1.57 -2.98
CA LEU A 84 12.54 0.13 -2.90
C LEU A 84 11.57 -0.34 -3.97
N ASN A 85 12.04 -1.20 -4.86
CA ASN A 85 11.22 -1.99 -5.75
C ASN A 85 11.18 -3.43 -5.23
N ALA A 86 10.04 -3.84 -4.69
CA ALA A 86 9.77 -5.20 -4.23
C ALA A 86 8.69 -5.88 -5.09
N SER A 87 8.66 -5.59 -6.40
CA SER A 87 7.78 -6.29 -7.34
C SER A 87 8.25 -7.74 -7.56
N GLY A 88 7.35 -8.69 -7.35
CA GLY A 88 7.54 -10.09 -7.68
C GLY A 88 7.77 -10.28 -9.18
N ARG A 89 8.66 -11.21 -9.53
CA ARG A 89 8.86 -11.62 -10.92
C ARG A 89 7.88 -12.73 -11.29
N SER A 90 7.68 -12.91 -12.58
CA SER A 90 6.97 -14.09 -13.08
C SER A 90 7.65 -15.39 -12.59
N PRO A 91 6.88 -16.46 -12.35
CA PRO A 91 7.43 -17.75 -11.97
C PRO A 91 8.45 -18.27 -13.01
N ARG A 92 9.54 -18.89 -12.53
CA ARG A 92 10.64 -19.36 -13.40
C ARG A 92 10.21 -20.35 -14.49
N GLY A 93 9.19 -21.17 -14.21
CA GLY A 93 8.64 -22.17 -15.13
C GLY A 93 7.30 -21.76 -15.74
N LEU A 94 7.01 -20.46 -15.84
CA LEU A 94 5.82 -19.95 -16.53
C LEU A 94 6.26 -19.10 -17.72
N SER A 95 6.78 -19.77 -18.74
CA SER A 95 7.07 -19.19 -20.05
C SER A 95 5.77 -18.87 -20.80
N LEU A 96 5.88 -18.05 -21.85
CA LEU A 96 4.75 -17.75 -22.74
C LEU A 96 4.19 -19.02 -23.41
N GLY A 97 5.06 -19.98 -23.75
CA GLY A 97 4.64 -21.25 -24.34
C GLY A 97 3.77 -22.06 -23.37
N GLU A 98 4.26 -22.22 -22.14
CA GLU A 98 3.53 -22.92 -21.07
C GLU A 98 2.18 -22.23 -20.77
N LEU A 99 2.16 -20.90 -20.69
CA LEU A 99 0.92 -20.14 -20.48
C LEU A 99 -0.11 -20.39 -21.61
N ARG A 100 0.34 -20.38 -22.88
CA ARG A 100 -0.54 -20.65 -24.03
C ARG A 100 -1.10 -22.07 -24.02
N GLU A 101 -0.29 -23.05 -23.63
CA GLU A 101 -0.76 -24.44 -23.48
C GLU A 101 -1.81 -24.58 -22.38
N ILE A 102 -1.62 -23.93 -21.22
CA ILE A 102 -2.60 -23.92 -20.12
C ILE A 102 -3.93 -23.31 -20.59
N LEU A 103 -3.89 -22.13 -21.20
CA LEU A 103 -5.07 -21.43 -21.72
C LEU A 103 -5.82 -22.25 -22.78
N GLY A 104 -5.08 -22.91 -23.68
CA GLY A 104 -5.66 -23.82 -24.68
C GLY A 104 -6.38 -25.02 -24.06
N ARG A 105 -5.84 -25.59 -22.98
CA ARG A 105 -6.48 -26.70 -22.23
C ARG A 105 -7.75 -26.25 -21.51
N GLU A 106 -7.74 -25.04 -20.96
CA GLU A 106 -8.89 -24.46 -20.23
C GLU A 106 -9.94 -23.82 -21.15
N LYS A 107 -9.66 -23.72 -22.46
CA LYS A 107 -10.48 -22.98 -23.45
C LYS A 107 -10.77 -21.55 -22.98
N SER A 108 -9.79 -20.90 -22.38
CA SER A 108 -9.87 -19.53 -21.87
C SER A 108 -8.90 -18.63 -22.66
N GLU A 109 -9.34 -17.41 -22.98
CA GLU A 109 -8.46 -16.34 -23.49
C GLU A 109 -8.00 -15.39 -22.37
N LEU A 110 -8.51 -15.59 -21.15
CA LEU A 110 -8.20 -14.77 -19.99
C LEU A 110 -7.12 -15.43 -19.15
N ILE A 111 -6.16 -14.63 -18.68
CA ILE A 111 -5.22 -15.03 -17.64
C ILE A 111 -6.05 -15.38 -16.39
N PRO A 112 -5.87 -16.58 -15.81
CA PRO A 112 -6.59 -16.96 -14.59
C PRO A 112 -6.29 -16.02 -13.41
#